data_AF-H2YHR3-F1
#
_entry.id   AF-H2YHR3-F1
#
_cell.length_a   1.000
_cell.length_b   1.000
_cell.length_c   1.000
_cell.angle_alpha   90.00
_cell.angle_beta   90.00
_cell.angle_gamma   90.00
#
_symmetry.space_group_name_H-M   'P 1'
#
loop_
_entity.id
_entity.type
_entity.pdbx_description
1 polymer ?
#
loop_
_entity_poly.entity_id
_entity_poly.type
_entity_poly.pdbx_seq_one_letter_code
_entity_poly.pdbx_strand_id
1 'polypeptide(L)'
;MIMKLLFFCVALCLHLAVVNSEGQCYEGLSVDGVGNMTLVSCDFTMESCMTKIELNQGLTILTRQCLQTKACGSHTTNNEQQCYSDDAVSKEVQLCYFCCNDANLCNDFATIPPQPIQPTEEATTPPPATPLP
;
A
#
# COMPACT_ATOMS: atom_id res chain seq x y z
N MET A 1 -42.67 -17.28 -28.86
CA MET A 1 -41.48 -17.95 -28.27
C MET A 1 -40.15 -17.25 -28.55
N ILE A 2 -40.15 -15.95 -28.90
CA ILE A 2 -38.93 -15.19 -29.31
C ILE A 2 -38.46 -14.18 -28.25
N MET A 3 -39.33 -13.81 -27.30
CA MET A 3 -39.07 -12.75 -26.31
C MET A 3 -38.23 -13.18 -25.10
N LYS A 4 -38.08 -14.49 -24.86
CA LYS A 4 -37.27 -15.04 -23.75
C LYS A 4 -35.77 -15.13 -24.09
N LEU A 5 -35.40 -15.12 -25.38
CA LEU A 5 -34.00 -15.22 -25.81
C LEU A 5 -33.25 -13.88 -25.61
N LEU A 6 -33.93 -12.75 -25.69
CA LEU A 6 -33.33 -11.42 -25.55
C LEU A 6 -32.88 -11.12 -24.11
N PHE A 7 -33.60 -11.62 -23.10
CA PHE A 7 -33.29 -11.37 -21.70
C PHE A 7 -31.99 -12.06 -21.22
N PHE A 8 -31.69 -13.25 -21.74
CA PHE A 8 -30.45 -13.96 -21.39
C PHE A 8 -29.20 -13.28 -21.96
N CYS A 9 -29.32 -12.63 -23.11
CA CYS A 9 -28.18 -11.96 -23.76
C CYS A 9 -27.78 -10.68 -23.01
N VAL A 10 -28.74 -9.90 -22.51
CA VAL A 10 -28.47 -8.69 -21.72
C VAL A 10 -27.89 -9.02 -20.35
N ALA A 11 -28.36 -10.08 -19.69
CA ALA A 11 -27.79 -10.51 -18.42
C ALA A 11 -26.33 -10.99 -18.57
N LEU A 12 -25.99 -11.74 -19.63
CA LEU A 12 -24.62 -12.19 -19.86
C LEU A 12 -23.66 -11.04 -20.17
N CYS A 13 -24.11 -9.99 -20.88
CA CYS A 13 -23.33 -8.78 -21.11
C CYS A 13 -23.10 -7.94 -19.84
N LEU A 14 -24.04 -7.92 -18.89
CA LEU A 14 -23.87 -7.19 -17.63
C LEU A 14 -22.90 -7.87 -16.64
N HIS A 15 -22.74 -9.20 -16.68
CA HIS A 15 -21.79 -9.89 -15.80
C HIS A 15 -20.32 -9.74 -16.26
N LEU A 16 -20.09 -9.38 -17.52
CA LEU A 16 -18.74 -9.10 -18.05
C LEU A 16 -18.28 -7.66 -17.78
N ALA A 17 -19.18 -6.76 -17.38
CA ALA A 17 -18.83 -5.37 -17.05
C ALA A 17 -18.35 -5.18 -15.61
N VAL A 18 -18.29 -6.25 -14.81
CA VAL A 18 -17.88 -6.22 -13.38
C VAL A 18 -16.49 -6.83 -13.18
N VAL A 19 -15.71 -6.98 -14.26
CA VAL A 19 -14.36 -7.54 -14.17
C VAL A 19 -13.41 -6.51 -14.76
N ASN A 20 -12.43 -6.11 -13.93
CA ASN A 20 -11.30 -5.26 -14.24
C ASN A 20 -11.51 -3.74 -14.11
N SER A 21 -11.69 -3.26 -12.88
CA SER A 21 -10.92 -2.07 -12.51
C SER A 21 -9.46 -2.51 -12.42
N GLU A 22 -8.76 -2.59 -13.56
CA GLU A 22 -7.31 -2.74 -13.58
C GLU A 22 -6.76 -1.49 -12.90
N GLY A 23 -6.38 -1.64 -11.63
CA GLY A 23 -5.71 -0.58 -10.90
C GLY A 23 -4.44 -0.22 -11.66
N GLN A 24 -4.32 1.04 -12.09
CA GLN A 24 -3.03 1.52 -12.61
C GLN A 24 -2.09 1.78 -11.43
N CYS A 25 -0.81 1.54 -11.64
CA CYS A 25 0.25 1.90 -10.70
C CYS A 25 1.29 2.75 -11.40
N TYR A 26 2.04 3.55 -10.62
CA TYR A 26 3.32 4.03 -11.08
C TYR A 26 4.34 2.87 -11.09
N GLU A 27 5.17 2.82 -12.12
CA GLU A 27 6.29 1.90 -12.22
C GLU A 27 7.56 2.65 -12.65
N GLY A 28 8.66 2.39 -11.95
CA GLY A 28 9.95 2.99 -12.25
C GLY A 28 10.84 3.16 -11.04
N LEU A 29 11.91 3.93 -11.26
CA LEU A 29 12.96 4.20 -10.30
C LEU A 29 13.32 5.68 -10.36
N SER A 30 13.46 6.31 -9.20
CA SER A 30 14.02 7.65 -9.05
C SER A 30 15.01 7.73 -7.90
N VAL A 31 16.06 8.54 -8.08
CA VAL A 31 17.07 8.86 -7.09
C VAL A 31 17.05 10.36 -6.87
N ASP A 32 16.81 10.80 -5.63
CA ASP A 32 16.65 12.21 -5.25
C ASP A 32 15.65 12.97 -6.14
N GLY A 33 14.55 12.30 -6.48
CA GLY A 33 13.49 12.84 -7.35
C GLY A 33 13.83 12.84 -8.84
N VAL A 34 15.02 12.39 -9.24
CA VAL A 34 15.42 12.26 -10.64
C VAL A 34 15.29 10.82 -11.10
N GLY A 35 14.46 10.58 -12.11
CA GLY A 35 14.25 9.25 -12.67
C GLY A 35 13.06 9.20 -13.62
N ASN A 36 12.77 8.00 -14.09
CA ASN A 36 11.64 7.76 -14.98
C ASN A 36 10.56 6.98 -14.24
N MET A 37 9.35 7.52 -14.29
CA MET A 37 8.14 6.87 -13.82
C MET A 37 7.18 6.74 -14.99
N THR A 38 6.56 5.58 -15.11
CA THR A 38 5.57 5.26 -16.12
C THR A 38 4.29 4.78 -15.45
N LEU A 39 3.19 4.80 -16.19
CA LEU A 39 1.92 4.24 -15.74
C LEU A 39 1.79 2.84 -16.32
N VAL A 40 1.49 1.87 -15.46
CA VAL A 40 1.28 0.47 -15.86
C VAL A 40 -0.04 -0.04 -15.32
N SER A 41 -0.71 -0.91 -16.07
CA SER A 41 -1.78 -1.74 -15.54
C SER A 41 -1.14 -3.00 -14.97
N CYS A 42 -1.51 -3.41 -13.76
CA CYS A 42 -1.03 -4.68 -13.22
C CYS A 42 -1.71 -5.85 -13.95
N ASP A 43 -0.90 -6.78 -14.47
CA ASP A 43 -1.34 -7.86 -15.37
C ASP A 43 -2.16 -8.94 -14.64
N PHE A 44 -2.07 -9.01 -13.30
CA PHE A 44 -2.69 -10.07 -12.51
C PHE A 44 -3.73 -9.54 -11.50
N THR A 45 -4.81 -10.30 -11.33
CA THR A 45 -5.91 -10.00 -10.40
C THR A 45 -5.52 -9.97 -8.91
N MET A 46 -4.29 -10.39 -8.57
CA MET A 46 -3.75 -10.39 -7.20
C MET A 46 -2.47 -9.56 -7.09
N GLU A 47 -2.39 -8.48 -7.84
CA GLU A 47 -1.31 -7.50 -7.72
C GLU A 47 -1.75 -6.25 -6.96
N SER A 48 -0.76 -5.61 -6.36
CA SER A 48 -0.88 -4.37 -5.59
C SER A 48 0.19 -3.41 -6.08
N CYS A 49 -0.13 -2.11 -6.04
CA CYS A 49 0.87 -1.09 -6.28
C CYS A 49 1.81 -1.03 -5.07
N MET A 50 3.10 -1.10 -5.33
CA MET A 50 4.13 -1.02 -4.30
C MET A 50 4.93 0.29 -4.45
N THR A 51 5.29 0.91 -3.33
CA THR A 51 6.36 1.91 -3.22
C THR A 51 7.41 1.43 -2.24
N LYS A 52 8.66 1.35 -2.68
CA LYS A 52 9.83 1.14 -1.84
C LYS A 52 10.59 2.46 -1.74
N ILE A 53 10.84 2.92 -0.52
CA ILE A 53 11.64 4.11 -0.25
C ILE A 53 12.85 3.69 0.57
N GLU A 54 14.04 3.97 0.04
CA GLU A 54 15.32 3.74 0.70
C GLU A 54 15.93 5.12 0.98
N LEU A 55 16.06 5.48 2.26
CA LEU A 55 16.86 6.60 2.68
C LEU A 55 18.18 6.06 3.20
N ASN A 56 19.30 6.59 2.70
CA ASN A 56 20.62 6.24 3.20
C ASN A 56 21.50 7.49 3.22
N GLN A 57 21.65 8.10 4.39
CA GLN A 57 22.54 9.27 4.62
C GLN A 57 22.24 10.42 3.64
N GLY A 58 20.97 10.81 3.55
CA GLY A 58 20.50 11.88 2.66
C GLY A 58 20.22 11.46 1.22
N LEU A 59 20.68 10.29 0.76
CA LEU A 59 20.32 9.74 -0.55
C LEU A 59 18.94 9.07 -0.47
N THR A 60 18.01 9.49 -1.33
CA THR A 60 16.67 8.90 -1.41
C THR A 60 16.51 8.11 -2.70
N ILE A 61 16.31 6.80 -2.59
CA ILE A 61 15.97 5.93 -3.72
C ILE A 61 14.51 5.53 -3.58
N LEU A 62 13.74 5.72 -4.64
CA LEU A 62 12.33 5.43 -4.69
C LEU A 62 12.06 4.49 -5.87
N THR A 63 11.52 3.32 -5.58
CA THR A 63 11.13 2.30 -6.56
C THR A 63 9.63 2.08 -6.48
N ARG A 64 8.96 2.05 -7.62
CA ARG A 64 7.53 1.75 -7.73
C ARG A 64 7.32 0.64 -8.75
N GLN A 65 6.39 -0.27 -8.48
CA GLN A 65 6.06 -1.38 -9.37
C GLN A 65 4.74 -2.05 -8.97
N CYS A 66 4.16 -2.82 -9.88
CA CYS A 66 3.19 -3.85 -9.54
C CYS A 66 3.89 -5.01 -8.83
N LEU A 67 3.28 -5.53 -7.76
CA LEU A 67 3.80 -6.67 -7.02
C LEU A 67 2.66 -7.55 -6.53
N GLN A 68 2.84 -8.88 -6.50
CA GLN A 68 1.82 -9.77 -5.93
C GLN A 68 1.48 -9.36 -4.49
N THR A 69 0.18 -9.26 -4.17
CA THR A 69 -0.31 -8.77 -2.87
C THR A 69 0.32 -9.51 -1.69
N LYS A 70 0.52 -10.82 -1.80
CA LYS A 70 1.17 -11.64 -0.76
C LYS A 70 2.63 -11.27 -0.56
N ALA A 71 3.38 -11.05 -1.64
CA ALA A 71 4.77 -10.60 -1.56
C ALA A 71 4.84 -9.18 -0.98
N CYS A 72 3.93 -8.30 -1.40
CA CYS A 72 3.82 -6.94 -0.89
C CYS A 72 3.61 -6.91 0.64
N GLY A 73 2.64 -7.68 1.16
CA GLY A 73 2.37 -7.75 2.60
C GLY A 73 3.54 -8.28 3.43
N SER A 74 4.38 -9.17 2.87
CA SER A 74 5.57 -9.66 3.58
C SER A 74 6.67 -8.60 3.76
N HIS A 75 6.69 -7.58 2.90
CA HIS A 75 7.64 -6.48 3.03
C HIS A 75 7.18 -5.44 4.05
N THR A 76 5.87 -5.18 4.13
CA THR A 76 5.31 -4.17 5.04
C THR A 76 5.45 -4.54 6.52
N THR A 77 5.52 -5.82 6.87
CA THR A 77 5.62 -6.28 8.28
C THR A 77 6.91 -5.82 8.98
N ASN A 78 7.95 -5.48 8.23
CA ASN A 78 9.23 -5.08 8.79
C ASN A 78 9.39 -3.55 8.88
N ASN A 79 8.41 -2.77 8.44
CA ASN A 79 8.49 -1.31 8.45
C ASN A 79 8.69 -0.73 9.86
N GLU A 80 8.09 -1.32 10.89
CA GLU A 80 8.27 -0.84 12.27
C GLU A 80 9.75 -0.82 12.66
N GLN A 81 10.52 -1.83 12.24
CA GLN A 81 11.94 -1.92 12.54
C GLN A 81 12.81 -1.16 11.52
N GLN A 82 12.52 -1.30 10.23
CA GLN A 82 13.40 -0.84 9.16
C GLN A 82 13.10 0.57 8.66
N CYS A 83 11.86 1.05 8.83
CA CYS A 83 11.43 2.36 8.38
C CYS A 83 11.32 3.34 9.56
N TYR A 84 10.71 2.91 10.68
CA TYR A 84 10.28 3.84 11.73
C TYR A 84 11.02 3.71 13.07
N SER A 85 11.97 2.76 13.21
CA SER A 85 12.71 2.65 14.46
C SER A 85 13.58 3.88 14.72
N ASP A 86 13.79 4.23 15.99
CA ASP A 86 14.67 5.34 16.38
C ASP A 86 16.08 5.19 15.78
N ASP A 87 16.56 3.95 15.66
CA ASP A 87 17.83 3.61 15.04
C ASP A 87 17.85 3.90 13.53
N ALA A 88 16.78 3.55 12.81
CA ALA A 88 16.66 3.82 11.37
C ALA A 88 16.57 5.33 11.09
N VAL A 89 15.78 6.05 11.90
CA VAL A 89 15.61 7.50 11.79
C VAL A 89 16.89 8.24 12.16
N SER A 90 17.51 7.93 13.31
CA SER A 90 18.71 8.64 13.80
C SER A 90 19.95 8.42 12.94
N LYS A 91 20.06 7.27 12.27
CA LYS A 91 21.17 6.96 11.36
C LYS A 91 20.89 7.40 9.92
N GLU A 92 19.70 7.92 9.64
CA GLU A 92 19.22 8.22 8.28
C GLU A 92 19.31 7.00 7.34
N VAL A 93 19.05 5.79 7.87
CA VAL A 93 19.04 4.54 7.13
C VAL A 93 17.66 3.91 7.30
N GLN A 94 16.74 4.25 6.38
CA GLN A 94 15.36 3.79 6.41
C GLN A 94 15.06 2.97 5.16
N LEU A 95 14.41 1.82 5.35
CA LEU A 95 13.91 0.97 4.28
C LEU A 95 12.42 0.74 4.50
N CYS A 96 11.61 1.37 3.67
CA CYS A 96 10.16 1.44 3.81
C CYS A 96 9.46 0.82 2.61
N TYR A 97 8.44 0.00 2.87
CA TYR A 97 7.59 -0.59 1.84
C TYR A 97 6.13 -0.20 2.06
N PHE A 98 5.47 0.31 1.04
CA PHE A 98 4.05 0.66 1.07
C PHE A 98 3.32 -0.07 -0.03
N CYS A 99 2.17 -0.64 0.31
CA CYS A 99 1.37 -1.48 -0.58
C CYS A 99 -0.07 -1.02 -0.54
N CYS A 100 -0.69 -0.91 -1.70
CA CYS A 100 -2.09 -0.51 -1.83
C CYS A 100 -2.70 -1.13 -3.08
N ASN A 101 -4.02 -1.33 -3.06
CA ASN A 101 -4.79 -1.92 -4.17
C ASN A 101 -6.25 -1.45 -4.17
N ASP A 102 -6.55 -0.41 -3.40
CA ASP A 102 -7.88 0.14 -3.17
C ASP A 102 -8.19 1.32 -4.10
N ALA A 103 -7.18 1.89 -4.76
CA ALA A 103 -7.33 3.01 -5.68
C ALA A 103 -6.33 2.99 -6.85
N ASN A 104 -6.69 3.65 -7.95
CA ASN A 104 -5.78 3.94 -9.06
C ASN A 104 -4.63 4.82 -8.59
N LEU A 105 -3.41 4.47 -9.00
CA LEU A 105 -2.16 5.20 -8.75
C LEU A 105 -1.89 5.43 -7.27
N CYS A 106 -2.35 4.53 -6.40
CA CYS A 106 -2.26 4.68 -4.94
C CYS A 106 -0.81 4.66 -4.40
N ASN A 107 0.18 4.28 -5.23
CA ASN A 107 1.59 4.24 -4.87
C ASN A 107 2.32 5.57 -5.19
N ASP A 108 1.69 6.71 -4.95
CA ASP A 108 2.20 8.04 -5.35
C ASP A 108 3.13 8.71 -4.31
N PHE A 109 3.44 8.02 -3.21
CA PHE A 109 4.31 8.54 -2.14
C PHE A 109 5.65 9.04 -2.69
N ALA A 110 5.91 10.34 -2.53
CA ALA A 110 7.19 10.97 -2.90
C ALA A 110 8.23 10.95 -1.76
N THR A 111 7.76 10.78 -0.53
CA THR A 111 8.56 10.75 0.70
C THR A 111 8.04 9.68 1.64
N ILE A 112 8.80 9.34 2.67
CA ILE A 112 8.36 8.42 3.73
C ILE A 112 7.15 9.07 4.44
N PRO A 113 5.94 8.48 4.37
CA PRO A 113 4.80 8.98 5.12
C PRO A 113 5.03 8.80 6.63
N PRO A 114 4.40 9.62 7.48
CA PRO A 114 4.47 9.42 8.92
C PRO A 114 3.91 8.05 9.30
N GLN A 115 4.44 7.46 10.37
CA GLN A 115 3.91 6.20 10.89
C GLN A 115 2.40 6.35 11.14
N PRO A 116 1.56 5.39 10.69
CA PRO A 116 0.15 5.39 11.04
C PRO A 116 0.02 5.49 12.56
N ILE A 117 -0.71 6.48 13.04
CA ILE A 117 -0.95 6.67 14.46
C ILE A 117 -1.66 5.41 14.96
N GLN A 118 -0.95 4.53 15.67
CA GLN A 118 -1.63 3.44 16.37
C GLN A 118 -2.60 4.07 17.35
N PRO A 119 -3.84 3.53 17.51
CA PRO A 119 -4.73 3.96 18.57
C PRO A 119 -3.94 3.91 19.87
N THR A 120 -3.69 5.07 20.47
CA THR A 120 -3.03 5.14 21.77
C THR A 120 -3.89 4.30 22.70
N GLU A 121 -3.35 3.20 23.19
CA GLU A 121 -3.98 2.40 24.23
C GLU A 121 -4.21 3.36 25.39
N GLU A 122 -5.47 3.79 25.56
CA GLU A 122 -5.88 4.72 26.59
C GLU A 122 -5.45 4.08 27.91
N ALA A 123 -4.48 4.70 28.59
CA ALA A 123 -3.93 4.17 29.83
C ALA A 123 -5.08 4.01 30.82
N THR A 124 -5.57 2.78 30.97
CA THR A 124 -6.61 2.44 31.94
C THR A 124 -6.04 2.73 33.32
N THR A 125 -6.39 3.89 33.87
CA THR A 125 -6.08 4.22 35.26
C THR A 125 -6.56 3.05 36.14
N PRO A 126 -5.71 2.50 37.02
CA PRO A 126 -6.14 1.46 37.94
C PRO A 126 -7.36 1.97 38.73
N PRO A 127 -8.40 1.16 38.94
CA PRO A 127 -9.52 1.58 39.77
C PRO A 127 -9.00 1.94 41.17
N PRO A 128 -9.50 3.02 41.79
CA PRO A 128 -9.08 3.43 43.12
C PRO A 128 -9.32 2.29 44.11
N ALA A 129 -8.28 1.97 44.90
CA ALA A 129 -8.36 0.95 45.93
C ALA A 129 -9.43 1.35 46.97
N THR A 130 -10.47 0.54 47.10
CA THR A 130 -11.49 0.69 48.14
C THR A 130 -10.86 0.41 49.50
N PRO A 131 -10.95 1.32 50.49
CA PRO A 131 -10.56 1.02 51.86
C PRO A 131 -11.48 -0.06 52.43
N LEU A 132 -10.91 -1.15 52.96
CA LEU A 132 -11.64 -2.16 53.72
C LEU A 132 -12.08 -1.56 55.08
N PRO A 133 -13.31 -1.86 55.56
CA PRO A 133 -13.78 -1.42 56.88
C PRO A 133 -13.08 -2.11 58.05
#